data_AF-S3ZF87-F1
#
_entry.id   AF-S3ZF87-F1
#
_cell.length_a   1.000
_cell.length_b   1.000
_cell.length_c   1.000
_cell.angle_alpha   90.00
_cell.angle_beta   90.00
_cell.angle_gamma   90.00
#
_symmetry.space_group_name_H-M   'P 1'
#
loop_
_entity.id
_entity.type
_entity.pdbx_description
1 polymer ?
#
loop_
_entity_poly.entity_id
_entity_poly.type
_entity_poly.pdbx_seq_one_letter_code
_entity_poly.pdbx_strand_id
1 'polypeptide(L)'
;MTGAVHSTPHAAGPEGERAAAHPGAHPHLTIHQVNDAAGSVLVLGPRRTPAAQAGLVARATADLLRVRSRRADEVRDAEQRLHSAVLRLLLHGHHHLAADVLGGGAATHATVHRLPGRAAHTAYQALWRAAQPGVSLGGTRVLLCLDGAELVVVALHGAHDDQHSVLSLVARVADRHQLAGGAADPAPLDMFATAWAEAGTARNGAAVGCLTSATGLGAHGLPRVVPADRLAAWAAAVLQPLDREQRRTLEAWLRSGSALAAAHALDVAEGTVRTRLRAIRTLLDADLDDPTAQAQLLLALRAPAAAVTTGPPPSAARPARVSPHQPLPTALLTPEQAHRWASALLGPLDTRLRITLRCWLAHRGRTAPAAAALGLHRTTLTTWLAECGRLLALDLSSATTRTELRLAVETVATPDDVPTALPRRGGRTYRGPRP
;
A
#
# COMPACT_ATOMS: atom_id res chain seq x y z
N MET A 1 -0.65 -20.22 -24.30
CA MET A 1 0.05 -19.00 -24.76
C MET A 1 -0.96 -17.87 -24.68
N THR A 2 -0.73 -16.83 -23.88
CA THR A 2 -1.61 -15.66 -23.80
C THR A 2 -0.98 -14.53 -24.60
N GLY A 3 -1.34 -14.45 -25.88
CA GLY A 3 -0.95 -13.39 -26.82
C GLY A 3 -2.16 -13.02 -27.69
N ALA A 4 -2.11 -11.86 -28.34
CA ALA A 4 -3.18 -11.46 -29.24
C ALA A 4 -3.20 -12.41 -30.46
N VAL A 5 -4.35 -13.04 -30.70
CA VAL A 5 -4.53 -13.96 -31.82
C VAL A 5 -5.36 -13.29 -32.89
N HIS A 6 -4.71 -13.09 -34.04
CA HIS A 6 -5.33 -12.52 -35.22
C HIS A 6 -5.48 -13.64 -36.26
N SER A 7 -6.72 -13.93 -36.63
CA SER A 7 -7.06 -15.02 -37.53
C SER A 7 -8.01 -14.55 -38.62
N THR A 8 -7.74 -14.99 -39.85
CA THR A 8 -8.58 -14.75 -41.02
C THR A 8 -8.74 -16.07 -41.78
N PRO A 9 -9.96 -16.66 -41.83
CA PRO A 9 -11.18 -16.22 -41.15
C PRO A 9 -11.05 -16.32 -39.61
N HIS A 10 -11.86 -15.56 -38.87
CA HIS A 10 -11.80 -15.48 -37.41
C HIS A 10 -11.92 -16.87 -36.72
N ALA A 11 -12.68 -17.79 -37.34
CA ALA A 11 -12.86 -19.16 -36.88
C ALA A 11 -11.57 -20.00 -36.86
N ALA A 12 -10.50 -19.58 -37.55
CA ALA A 12 -9.22 -20.30 -37.58
C ALA A 12 -8.35 -20.07 -36.33
N GLY A 13 -8.69 -19.10 -35.47
CA GLY A 13 -7.91 -18.73 -34.29
C GLY A 13 -7.64 -19.89 -33.32
N PRO A 14 -8.68 -20.60 -32.84
CA PRO A 14 -8.52 -21.68 -31.86
C PRO A 14 -7.75 -22.90 -32.38
N GLU A 15 -7.82 -23.20 -33.68
CA GLU A 15 -7.03 -24.28 -34.30
C GLU A 15 -5.58 -23.83 -34.49
N GLY A 16 -5.37 -22.59 -34.94
CA GLY A 16 -4.04 -22.00 -35.07
C GLY A 16 -3.28 -21.93 -33.74
N GLU A 17 -3.95 -21.55 -32.65
CA GLU A 17 -3.35 -21.56 -31.30
C GLU A 17 -2.91 -22.95 -30.86
N ARG A 18 -3.75 -23.96 -31.08
CA ARG A 18 -3.45 -25.35 -30.75
C ARG A 18 -2.29 -25.88 -31.59
N ALA A 19 -2.25 -25.54 -32.87
CA ALA A 19 -1.17 -25.88 -33.78
C ALA A 19 0.16 -25.20 -33.42
N ALA A 20 0.12 -23.93 -33.02
CA ALA A 20 1.31 -23.22 -32.55
C ALA A 20 1.89 -23.83 -31.26
N ALA A 21 1.01 -24.31 -30.36
CA ALA A 21 1.43 -24.97 -29.12
C ALA A 21 1.88 -26.43 -29.32
N HIS A 22 1.26 -27.15 -30.27
CA HIS A 22 1.52 -28.57 -30.53
C HIS A 22 1.63 -28.84 -32.05
N PRO A 23 2.76 -28.47 -32.69
CA PRO A 23 2.94 -28.60 -34.14
C PRO A 23 2.69 -30.00 -34.68
N GLY A 24 3.13 -31.03 -33.94
CA GLY A 24 2.99 -32.43 -34.34
C GLY A 24 1.56 -32.96 -34.39
N ALA A 25 0.59 -32.27 -33.77
CA ALA A 25 -0.83 -32.66 -33.79
C ALA A 25 -1.59 -32.08 -35.01
N HIS A 26 -0.97 -31.19 -35.78
CA HIS A 26 -1.61 -30.49 -36.90
C HIS A 26 -0.73 -30.48 -38.18
N PRO A 27 -0.45 -31.65 -38.78
CA PRO A 27 0.49 -31.79 -39.89
C PRO A 27 0.04 -31.12 -41.19
N HIS A 28 -1.25 -30.78 -41.31
CA HIS A 28 -1.81 -30.08 -42.46
C HIS A 28 -1.57 -28.56 -42.42
N LEU A 29 -1.04 -28.01 -41.32
CA LEU A 29 -0.78 -26.59 -41.15
C LEU A 29 0.72 -26.29 -41.25
N THR A 30 1.07 -25.21 -41.94
CA THR A 30 2.45 -24.73 -42.01
C THR A 30 2.70 -23.71 -40.92
N ILE A 31 3.72 -23.93 -40.10
CA ILE A 31 4.05 -23.07 -38.97
C ILE A 31 5.38 -22.36 -39.26
N HIS A 32 5.34 -21.03 -39.30
CA HIS A 32 6.51 -20.19 -39.45
C HIS A 32 6.79 -19.46 -38.13
N GLN A 33 7.96 -19.73 -37.56
CA GLN A 33 8.51 -18.89 -36.50
C GLN A 33 8.98 -17.58 -37.13
N VAL A 34 8.50 -16.46 -36.63
CA VAL A 34 8.91 -15.16 -37.14
C VAL A 34 10.24 -14.79 -36.46
N ASN A 35 11.35 -14.97 -37.18
CA ASN A 35 12.67 -14.57 -36.68
C ASN A 35 12.67 -13.08 -36.29
N ASP A 36 13.37 -12.76 -35.20
CA ASP A 36 13.48 -11.41 -34.61
C ASP A 36 12.17 -10.82 -34.05
N ALA A 37 11.16 -11.66 -33.83
CA ALA A 37 9.92 -11.31 -33.15
C ALA A 37 9.63 -12.32 -32.03
N ALA A 38 10.06 -12.00 -30.80
CA ALA A 38 10.04 -12.94 -29.68
C ALA A 38 8.64 -13.56 -29.44
N GLY A 39 8.49 -14.83 -29.79
CA GLY A 39 7.26 -15.61 -29.57
C GLY A 39 6.15 -15.40 -30.60
N SER A 40 6.40 -14.70 -31.71
CA SER A 40 5.43 -14.55 -32.79
C SER A 40 5.45 -15.76 -33.72
N VAL A 41 4.28 -16.38 -33.90
CA VAL A 41 4.10 -17.56 -34.75
C VAL A 41 3.07 -17.24 -35.82
N LEU A 42 3.42 -17.47 -37.08
CA LEU A 42 2.48 -17.42 -38.20
C LEU A 42 2.06 -18.85 -38.54
N VAL A 43 0.77 -19.14 -38.39
CA VAL A 43 0.19 -20.44 -38.77
C VAL A 43 -0.62 -20.27 -40.05
N LEU A 44 -0.30 -21.05 -41.07
CA LEU A 44 -0.95 -21.02 -42.38
C LEU A 44 -1.69 -22.32 -42.62
N GLY A 45 -2.99 -22.21 -42.94
CA GLY A 45 -3.82 -23.34 -43.33
C GLY A 45 -3.76 -23.63 -44.84
N PRO A 46 -4.03 -24.87 -45.25
CA PRO A 46 -4.04 -25.24 -46.66
C PRO A 46 -5.27 -24.60 -47.34
N ARG A 47 -5.05 -23.70 -48.30
CA ARG A 47 -6.13 -23.14 -49.14
C ARG A 47 -5.66 -22.84 -50.55
N ARG A 48 -6.64 -22.67 -51.45
CA ARG A 48 -6.63 -22.61 -52.94
C ARG A 48 -5.73 -21.53 -53.59
N THR A 49 -4.72 -21.03 -52.91
CA THR A 49 -3.74 -20.09 -53.47
C THR A 49 -2.67 -20.87 -54.24
N PRO A 50 -2.29 -20.49 -55.47
CA PRO A 50 -1.17 -21.10 -56.18
C PRO A 50 0.10 -21.07 -55.32
N ALA A 51 0.88 -22.15 -55.32
CA ALA A 51 2.06 -22.31 -54.45
C ALA A 51 3.06 -21.13 -54.54
N ALA A 52 3.20 -20.52 -55.73
CA ALA A 52 4.03 -19.34 -55.95
C ALA A 52 3.56 -18.08 -55.20
N GLN A 53 2.24 -17.86 -55.08
CA GLN A 53 1.67 -16.73 -54.32
C GLN A 53 1.64 -17.00 -52.83
N ALA A 54 1.48 -18.26 -52.41
CA ALA A 54 1.49 -18.63 -51.00
C ALA A 54 2.81 -18.24 -50.30
N GLY A 55 3.95 -18.45 -50.97
CA GLY A 55 5.26 -18.05 -50.46
C GLY A 55 5.42 -16.52 -50.31
N LEU A 56 4.91 -15.75 -51.28
CA LEU A 56 4.94 -14.28 -51.23
C LEU A 56 4.04 -13.73 -50.12
N VAL A 57 2.82 -14.25 -49.97
CA VAL A 57 1.89 -13.85 -48.91
C VAL A 57 2.44 -14.21 -47.53
N ALA A 58 3.01 -15.42 -47.37
CA ALA A 58 3.66 -15.84 -46.13
C ALA A 58 4.82 -14.91 -45.76
N ARG A 59 5.68 -14.57 -46.72
CA ARG A 59 6.82 -13.66 -46.52
C ARG A 59 6.38 -12.24 -46.16
N ALA A 60 5.44 -11.68 -46.92
CA ALA A 60 4.90 -10.34 -46.64
C ALA A 60 4.21 -10.27 -45.26
N THR A 61 3.46 -11.31 -44.88
CA THR A 61 2.81 -11.39 -43.57
C THR A 61 3.85 -11.51 -42.44
N ALA A 62 4.87 -12.35 -42.62
CA ALA A 62 5.98 -12.46 -41.67
C ALA A 62 6.74 -11.13 -41.50
N ASP A 63 7.00 -10.40 -42.59
CA ASP A 63 7.67 -9.10 -42.55
C ASP A 63 6.81 -8.04 -41.85
N LEU A 64 5.49 -8.01 -42.10
CA LEU A 64 4.57 -7.14 -41.35
C LEU A 64 4.52 -7.47 -39.86
N LEU A 65 4.55 -8.77 -39.50
CA LEU A 65 4.63 -9.21 -38.10
C LEU A 65 5.96 -8.79 -37.44
N ARG A 66 7.09 -8.83 -38.16
CA ARG A 66 8.37 -8.31 -37.66
C ARG A 66 8.31 -6.82 -37.39
N VAL A 67 7.81 -6.02 -38.36
CA VAL A 67 7.67 -4.56 -38.18
C VAL A 67 6.78 -4.24 -36.99
N ARG A 68 5.65 -4.95 -36.84
CA ARG A 68 4.77 -4.79 -35.68
C ARG A 68 5.44 -5.18 -34.37
N SER A 69 6.18 -6.28 -34.34
CA SER A 69 6.89 -6.75 -33.14
C SER A 69 7.95 -5.75 -32.72
N ARG A 70 8.79 -5.29 -33.65
CA ARG A 70 9.78 -4.24 -33.40
C ARG A 70 9.12 -2.97 -32.88
N ARG A 71 8.01 -2.54 -33.48
CA ARG A 71 7.28 -1.36 -33.00
C ARG A 71 6.72 -1.56 -31.60
N ALA A 72 6.20 -2.76 -31.29
CA ALA A 72 5.72 -3.10 -29.96
C ALA A 72 6.86 -3.08 -28.93
N ASP A 73 8.03 -3.58 -29.29
CA ASP A 73 9.23 -3.53 -28.43
C ASP A 73 9.72 -2.10 -28.22
N GLU A 74 9.78 -1.27 -29.27
CA GLU A 74 10.14 0.16 -29.16
C GLU A 74 9.17 0.93 -28.24
N VAL A 75 7.86 0.71 -28.40
CA VAL A 75 6.83 1.32 -27.55
C VAL A 75 6.97 0.82 -26.12
N ARG A 76 7.19 -0.49 -25.93
CA ARG A 76 7.42 -1.09 -24.62
C ARG A 76 8.63 -0.47 -23.94
N ASP A 77 9.78 -0.42 -24.62
CA ASP A 77 11.01 0.15 -24.06
C ASP A 77 10.83 1.64 -23.70
N ALA A 78 10.08 2.39 -24.52
CA ALA A 78 9.73 3.77 -24.22
C ALA A 78 8.87 3.87 -22.95
N GLU A 79 7.84 3.03 -22.81
CA GLU A 79 6.97 2.98 -21.64
C GLU A 79 7.74 2.57 -20.37
N GLN A 80 8.69 1.64 -20.49
CA GLN A 80 9.55 1.23 -19.37
C GLN A 80 10.46 2.36 -18.89
N ARG A 81 11.04 3.13 -19.84
CA ARG A 81 11.80 4.33 -19.52
C ARG A 81 10.93 5.40 -18.87
N LEU A 82 9.70 5.57 -19.36
CA LEU A 82 8.71 6.48 -18.79
C LEU A 82 8.38 6.12 -17.33
N HIS A 83 8.01 4.87 -17.06
CA HIS A 83 7.74 4.40 -15.70
C HIS A 83 8.92 4.64 -14.75
N SER A 84 10.14 4.35 -15.22
CA SER A 84 11.36 4.54 -14.43
C SER A 84 11.63 6.02 -14.14
N ALA A 85 11.41 6.90 -15.11
CA ALA A 85 11.55 8.34 -14.93
C ALA A 85 10.50 8.89 -13.96
N VAL A 86 9.23 8.49 -14.11
CA VAL A 86 8.13 8.90 -13.22
C VAL A 86 8.36 8.42 -11.80
N LEU A 87 8.80 7.17 -11.60
CA LEU A 87 9.17 6.66 -10.29
C LEU A 87 10.26 7.53 -9.63
N ARG A 88 11.30 7.90 -10.38
CA ARG A 88 12.36 8.77 -9.86
C ARG A 88 11.81 10.15 -9.49
N LEU A 89 10.97 10.77 -10.31
CA LEU A 89 10.34 12.05 -9.99
C LEU A 89 9.52 11.96 -8.70
N LEU A 90 8.72 10.92 -8.54
CA LEU A 90 7.92 10.70 -7.32
C LEU A 90 8.80 10.50 -6.07
N LEU A 91 9.89 9.74 -6.18
CA LEU A 91 10.83 9.54 -5.07
C LEU A 91 11.53 10.84 -4.62
N HIS A 92 11.75 11.77 -5.54
CA HIS A 92 12.36 13.07 -5.25
C HIS A 92 11.31 14.16 -4.93
N GLY A 93 10.04 13.78 -4.73
CA GLY A 93 8.97 14.71 -4.36
C GLY A 93 8.41 15.55 -5.52
N HIS A 94 8.89 15.36 -6.75
CA HIS A 94 8.43 16.08 -7.95
C HIS A 94 7.13 15.49 -8.54
N HIS A 95 6.11 15.34 -7.69
CA HIS A 95 4.84 14.70 -8.03
C HIS A 95 4.02 15.44 -9.09
N HIS A 96 4.15 16.77 -9.18
CA HIS A 96 3.51 17.57 -10.24
C HIS A 96 4.12 17.27 -11.62
N LEU A 97 5.45 17.27 -11.73
CA LEU A 97 6.15 16.88 -12.96
C LEU A 97 5.84 15.44 -13.36
N ALA A 98 5.73 14.54 -12.38
CA ALA A 98 5.33 13.16 -12.62
C ALA A 98 3.93 13.06 -13.24
N ALA A 99 2.97 13.86 -12.76
CA ALA A 99 1.61 13.92 -13.31
C ALA A 99 1.59 14.50 -14.74
N ASP A 100 2.37 15.55 -15.00
CA ASP A 100 2.50 16.19 -16.30
C ASP A 100 3.09 15.22 -17.35
N VAL A 101 4.17 14.52 -16.98
CA VAL A 101 4.83 13.50 -17.82
C VAL A 101 3.87 12.35 -18.17
N LEU A 102 2.94 12.02 -17.27
CA LEU A 102 1.91 11.03 -17.51
C LEU A 102 0.71 11.56 -18.34
N GLY A 103 0.73 12.82 -18.76
CA GLY A 103 -0.33 13.42 -19.59
C GLY A 103 -1.54 13.93 -18.79
N GLY A 104 -1.34 14.37 -17.54
CA GLY A 104 -2.32 15.21 -16.82
C GLY A 104 -3.51 14.48 -16.17
N GLY A 105 -3.40 13.18 -15.90
CA GLY A 105 -4.46 12.39 -15.27
C GLY A 105 -4.60 12.60 -13.75
N ALA A 106 -5.85 12.60 -13.26
CA ALA A 106 -6.36 12.90 -11.90
C ALA A 106 -5.84 12.03 -10.73
N ALA A 107 -4.70 11.35 -10.87
CA ALA A 107 -4.11 10.59 -9.78
C ALA A 107 -3.73 11.54 -8.64
N THR A 108 -4.33 11.33 -7.48
CA THR A 108 -4.04 12.12 -6.27
C THR A 108 -3.32 11.28 -5.23
N HIS A 109 -3.40 9.96 -5.37
CA HIS A 109 -2.86 8.99 -4.44
C HIS A 109 -2.08 7.90 -5.20
N ALA A 110 -1.16 7.27 -4.47
CA ALA A 110 -0.39 6.13 -4.91
C ALA A 110 -0.46 5.01 -3.88
N THR A 111 -0.42 3.78 -4.36
CA THR A 111 -0.17 2.57 -3.57
C THR A 111 1.05 1.86 -4.12
N VAL A 112 2.01 1.59 -3.24
CA VAL A 112 3.34 1.11 -3.61
C VAL A 112 3.49 -0.34 -3.16
N HIS A 113 3.83 -1.21 -4.10
CA HIS A 113 4.21 -2.60 -3.83
C HIS A 113 5.67 -2.83 -4.20
N ARG A 114 6.37 -3.54 -3.32
CA ARG A 114 7.82 -3.73 -3.32
C ARG A 114 8.14 -5.20 -3.12
N LEU A 115 8.58 -5.88 -4.18
CA LEU A 115 8.78 -7.33 -4.24
C LEU A 115 10.24 -7.66 -4.61
N PRO A 116 11.15 -7.75 -3.64
CA PRO A 116 12.51 -8.22 -3.89
C PRO A 116 12.54 -9.72 -4.21
N GLY A 117 13.45 -10.14 -5.08
CA GLY A 117 13.74 -11.56 -5.25
C GLY A 117 14.41 -11.91 -6.56
N ARG A 118 14.99 -13.12 -6.62
CA ARG A 118 15.67 -13.62 -7.82
C ARG A 118 14.72 -13.77 -9.02
N ALA A 119 13.44 -14.00 -8.76
CA ALA A 119 12.40 -14.09 -9.78
C ALA A 119 11.76 -12.73 -10.12
N ALA A 120 12.25 -11.60 -9.60
CA ALA A 120 11.67 -10.28 -9.85
C ALA A 120 11.58 -9.94 -11.35
N HIS A 121 12.59 -10.30 -12.14
CA HIS A 121 12.57 -10.05 -13.58
C HIS A 121 11.50 -10.88 -14.32
N THR A 122 11.32 -12.15 -13.96
CA THR A 122 10.28 -13.00 -14.58
C THR A 122 8.88 -12.59 -14.15
N ALA A 123 8.71 -12.23 -12.87
CA ALA A 123 7.48 -11.65 -12.34
C ALA A 123 7.13 -10.31 -13.01
N TYR A 124 8.12 -9.45 -13.23
CA TYR A 124 7.97 -8.20 -13.98
C TYR A 124 7.44 -8.45 -15.40
N GLN A 125 8.01 -9.41 -16.13
CA GLN A 125 7.51 -9.76 -17.45
C GLN A 125 6.10 -10.36 -17.44
N ALA A 126 5.72 -11.08 -16.38
CA ALA A 126 4.37 -11.59 -16.20
C ALA A 126 3.37 -10.45 -15.93
N LEU A 127 3.70 -9.52 -15.02
CA LEU A 127 2.89 -8.34 -14.73
C LEU A 127 2.74 -7.43 -15.94
N TRP A 128 3.82 -7.18 -16.69
CA TRP A 128 3.77 -6.34 -17.88
C TRP A 128 2.75 -6.87 -18.90
N ARG A 129 2.72 -8.20 -19.09
CA ARG A 129 1.76 -8.85 -20.00
C ARG A 129 0.34 -8.81 -19.48
N ALA A 130 0.16 -8.98 -18.17
CA ALA A 130 -1.16 -9.05 -17.55
C ALA A 130 -1.80 -7.67 -17.32
N ALA A 131 -1.01 -6.66 -16.97
CA ALA A 131 -1.47 -5.32 -16.69
C ALA A 131 -1.69 -4.48 -17.96
N GLN A 132 -1.02 -4.83 -19.07
CA GLN A 132 -0.96 -4.02 -20.29
C GLN A 132 -0.79 -2.52 -19.99
N PRO A 133 0.36 -2.13 -19.39
CA PRO A 133 0.57 -0.75 -18.96
C PRO A 133 0.40 0.22 -20.13
N GLY A 134 -0.42 1.24 -19.92
CA GLY A 134 -0.92 2.15 -20.96
C GLY A 134 -2.45 2.19 -21.04
N VAL A 135 -3.12 1.11 -20.61
CA VAL A 135 -4.58 1.05 -20.42
C VAL A 135 -4.90 1.19 -18.93
N SER A 136 -5.80 2.10 -18.57
CA SER A 136 -6.25 2.23 -17.18
C SER A 136 -7.06 1.01 -16.76
N LEU A 137 -6.61 0.29 -15.73
CA LEU A 137 -7.36 -0.79 -15.11
C LEU A 137 -8.38 -0.18 -14.14
N GLY A 138 -9.60 0.06 -14.62
CA GLY A 138 -10.67 0.63 -13.80
C GLY A 138 -10.35 2.03 -13.26
N GLY A 139 -9.72 2.89 -14.08
CA GLY A 139 -9.30 4.24 -13.68
C GLY A 139 -7.92 4.32 -13.02
N THR A 140 -7.38 3.18 -12.55
CA THR A 140 -6.04 3.11 -11.97
C THR A 140 -4.98 2.94 -13.05
N ARG A 141 -3.94 3.79 -13.02
CA ARG A 141 -2.75 3.64 -13.86
C ARG A 141 -1.66 2.91 -13.10
N VAL A 142 -1.07 1.88 -13.72
CA VAL A 142 -0.05 1.04 -13.08
C VAL A 142 1.32 1.34 -13.66
N LEU A 143 2.26 1.77 -12.82
CA LEU A 143 3.67 1.84 -13.16
C LEU A 143 4.35 0.54 -12.74
N LEU A 144 5.13 -0.03 -13.65
CA LEU A 144 5.94 -1.23 -13.42
C LEU A 144 7.41 -0.89 -13.66
N CYS A 145 8.23 -1.05 -12.62
CA CYS A 145 9.66 -0.79 -12.67
C CYS A 145 10.46 -1.97 -12.09
N LEU A 146 11.72 -2.07 -12.52
CA LEU A 146 12.74 -2.85 -11.83
C LEU A 146 13.72 -1.87 -11.19
N ASP A 147 13.89 -1.97 -9.87
CA ASP A 147 14.91 -1.24 -9.11
C ASP A 147 15.95 -2.24 -8.60
N GLY A 148 17.03 -2.41 -9.35
CA GLY A 148 17.99 -3.49 -9.11
C GLY A 148 17.35 -4.88 -9.22
N ALA A 149 17.34 -5.63 -8.10
CA ALA A 149 16.75 -6.97 -8.01
C ALA A 149 15.31 -6.95 -7.44
N GLU A 150 14.67 -5.79 -7.43
CA GLU A 150 13.35 -5.59 -6.88
C GLU A 150 12.33 -5.20 -7.95
N LEU A 151 11.20 -5.90 -7.94
CA LEU A 151 10.03 -5.54 -8.71
C LEU A 151 9.23 -4.50 -7.94
N VAL A 152 8.97 -3.38 -8.59
CA VAL A 152 8.19 -2.26 -8.05
C VAL A 152 6.91 -2.13 -8.86
N VAL A 153 5.79 -2.09 -8.16
CA VAL A 153 4.48 -1.81 -8.75
C VAL A 153 3.89 -0.60 -8.04
N VAL A 154 3.58 0.46 -8.80
CA VAL A 154 2.90 1.65 -8.28
C VAL A 154 1.54 1.73 -8.93
N ALA A 155 0.48 1.62 -8.13
CA ALA A 155 -0.87 1.95 -8.56
C ALA A 155 -1.10 3.44 -8.32
N LEU A 156 -1.36 4.21 -9.37
CA LEU A 156 -1.74 5.62 -9.33
C LEU A 156 -3.24 5.75 -9.55
N HIS A 157 -3.93 6.42 -8.63
CA HIS A 157 -5.38 6.40 -8.60
C HIS A 157 -5.98 7.68 -7.97
N GLY A 158 -7.26 7.90 -8.21
CA GLY A 158 -8.05 8.88 -7.48
C GLY A 158 -8.27 8.46 -6.03
N ALA A 159 -8.70 9.39 -5.17
CA ALA A 159 -9.01 9.10 -3.77
C ALA A 159 -10.15 8.07 -3.59
N HIS A 160 -10.94 7.81 -4.64
CA HIS A 160 -12.17 7.01 -4.59
C HIS A 160 -12.10 5.72 -5.44
N ASP A 161 -10.98 5.45 -6.09
CA ASP A 161 -10.88 4.31 -7.03
C ASP A 161 -10.60 3.00 -6.27
N ASP A 162 -11.26 1.92 -6.69
CA ASP A 162 -11.05 0.58 -6.13
C ASP A 162 -9.75 -0.05 -6.66
N GLN A 163 -8.90 -0.45 -5.73
CA GLN A 163 -7.57 -0.99 -5.98
C GLN A 163 -7.52 -2.52 -5.93
N HIS A 164 -8.63 -3.19 -5.61
CA HIS A 164 -8.67 -4.64 -5.44
C HIS A 164 -8.12 -5.38 -6.65
N SER A 165 -8.38 -4.87 -7.85
CA SER A 165 -7.91 -5.48 -9.11
C SER A 165 -6.38 -5.50 -9.20
N VAL A 166 -5.72 -4.39 -8.87
CA VAL A 166 -4.25 -4.30 -8.90
C VAL A 166 -3.64 -5.13 -7.78
N LEU A 167 -4.16 -5.01 -6.55
CA LEU A 167 -3.70 -5.80 -5.42
C LEU A 167 -3.79 -7.31 -5.71
N SER A 168 -4.93 -7.77 -6.23
CA SER A 168 -5.14 -9.18 -6.58
C SER A 168 -4.19 -9.64 -7.69
N LEU A 169 -3.90 -8.78 -8.66
CA LEU A 169 -2.94 -9.10 -9.71
C LEU A 169 -1.52 -9.24 -9.15
N VAL A 170 -1.07 -8.29 -8.32
CA VAL A 170 0.27 -8.32 -7.71
C VAL A 170 0.39 -9.51 -6.76
N ALA A 171 -0.63 -9.79 -5.94
CA ALA A 171 -0.64 -10.92 -5.02
C ALA A 171 -0.52 -12.27 -5.75
N ARG A 172 -1.27 -12.47 -6.84
CA ARG A 172 -1.16 -13.69 -7.67
C ARG A 172 0.22 -13.86 -8.29
N VAL A 173 0.85 -12.77 -8.72
CA VAL A 173 2.21 -12.83 -9.27
C VAL A 173 3.23 -13.10 -8.17
N ALA A 174 3.07 -12.51 -6.99
CA ALA A 174 3.90 -12.78 -5.83
C ALA A 174 3.87 -14.28 -5.48
N ASP A 175 2.68 -14.86 -5.37
CA ASP A 175 2.48 -16.28 -5.10
C ASP A 175 3.10 -17.17 -6.19
N ARG A 176 2.73 -16.95 -7.46
CA ARG A 176 3.23 -17.74 -8.58
C ARG A 176 4.76 -17.75 -8.70
N HIS A 177 5.41 -16.62 -8.39
CA HIS A 177 6.86 -16.47 -8.50
C HIS A 177 7.57 -16.59 -7.15
N GLN A 178 6.86 -16.98 -6.10
CA GLN A 178 7.38 -17.17 -4.74
C GLN A 178 8.16 -15.93 -4.25
N LEU A 179 7.60 -14.74 -4.51
CA LEU A 179 8.14 -13.46 -4.05
C LEU A 179 7.48 -13.07 -2.74
N ALA A 180 8.28 -12.64 -1.77
CA ALA A 180 7.79 -11.96 -0.57
C ALA A 180 7.79 -10.45 -0.86
N GLY A 181 6.70 -9.76 -0.52
CA GLY A 181 6.57 -8.34 -0.83
C GLY A 181 5.87 -7.53 0.24
N GLY A 182 6.14 -6.22 0.21
CA GLY A 182 5.50 -5.24 1.08
C GLY A 182 4.63 -4.30 0.27
N ALA A 183 3.50 -3.89 0.83
CA ALA A 183 2.59 -2.92 0.23
C ALA A 183 2.38 -1.76 1.21
N ALA A 184 2.52 -0.52 0.78
CA ALA A 184 2.03 0.60 1.58
C ALA A 184 0.52 0.76 1.39
N ASP A 185 -0.15 1.37 2.37
CA ASP A 185 -1.52 1.81 2.17
C ASP A 185 -1.56 3.03 1.22
N PRO A 186 -2.73 3.33 0.63
CA PRO A 186 -2.90 4.53 -0.20
C PRO A 186 -2.38 5.78 0.51
N ALA A 187 -1.51 6.52 -0.19
CA ALA A 187 -0.94 7.77 0.30
C ALA A 187 -1.03 8.85 -0.78
N PRO A 188 -1.23 10.12 -0.42
CA PRO A 188 -1.12 11.24 -1.35
C PRO A 188 0.21 11.23 -2.12
N LEU A 189 0.23 11.72 -3.37
CA LEU A 189 1.43 11.67 -4.23
C LEU A 189 2.63 12.46 -3.68
N ASP A 190 2.40 13.55 -2.95
CA ASP A 190 3.44 14.30 -2.23
C ASP A 190 4.05 13.48 -1.08
N MET A 191 3.32 12.51 -0.55
CA MET A 191 3.78 11.56 0.46
C MET A 191 4.37 10.27 -0.11
N PHE A 192 4.60 10.20 -1.43
CA PHE A 192 5.08 8.98 -2.10
C PHE A 192 6.34 8.39 -1.47
N ALA A 193 7.32 9.22 -1.10
CA ALA A 193 8.54 8.76 -0.44
C ALA A 193 8.28 8.07 0.91
N THR A 194 7.26 8.51 1.64
CA THR A 194 6.83 7.87 2.90
C THR A 194 6.22 6.50 2.61
N ALA A 195 5.30 6.42 1.64
CA ALA A 195 4.71 5.15 1.22
C ALA A 195 5.78 4.17 0.68
N TRP A 196 6.77 4.67 -0.06
CA TRP A 196 7.89 3.88 -0.54
C TRP A 196 8.71 3.23 0.59
N ALA A 197 9.01 4.02 1.63
CA ALA A 197 9.72 3.53 2.81
C ALA A 197 8.88 2.51 3.57
N GLU A 198 7.60 2.78 3.79
CA GLU A 198 6.67 1.87 4.47
C GLU A 198 6.52 0.51 3.75
N ALA A 199 6.34 0.52 2.42
CA ALA A 199 6.31 -0.71 1.63
C ALA A 199 7.64 -1.49 1.74
N GLY A 200 8.76 -0.77 1.79
CA GLY A 200 10.09 -1.34 1.99
C GLY A 200 10.30 -1.98 3.36
N THR A 201 9.65 -1.44 4.39
CA THR A 201 9.69 -2.03 5.74
C THR A 201 8.73 -3.22 5.86
N ALA A 202 7.52 -3.09 5.32
CA ALA A 202 6.48 -4.11 5.38
C ALA A 202 6.93 -5.48 4.84
N ARG A 203 7.75 -5.48 3.78
CA ARG A 203 8.26 -6.71 3.16
C ARG A 203 9.14 -7.55 4.08
N ASN A 204 9.75 -6.95 5.11
CA ASN A 204 10.63 -7.68 6.05
C ASN A 204 9.85 -8.72 6.89
N GLY A 205 8.54 -8.54 7.03
CA GLY A 205 7.64 -9.49 7.69
C GLY A 205 6.85 -10.37 6.73
N ALA A 206 7.08 -10.28 5.42
CA ALA A 206 6.29 -11.03 4.43
C ALA A 206 6.78 -12.47 4.28
N ALA A 207 5.84 -13.42 4.31
CA ALA A 207 6.11 -14.79 3.95
C ALA A 207 6.36 -14.91 2.43
N VAL A 208 7.09 -15.96 2.03
CA VAL A 208 7.33 -16.28 0.62
C VAL A 208 5.99 -16.47 -0.10
N GLY A 209 5.83 -15.82 -1.25
CA GLY A 209 4.59 -15.85 -2.04
C GLY A 209 3.50 -14.89 -1.56
N CYS A 210 3.72 -14.14 -0.48
CA CYS A 210 2.72 -13.27 0.12
C CYS A 210 3.09 -11.79 0.04
N LEU A 211 2.06 -10.95 0.06
CA LEU A 211 2.18 -9.51 0.26
C LEU A 211 1.75 -9.15 1.68
N THR A 212 2.57 -8.38 2.38
CA THR A 212 2.23 -7.79 3.68
C THR A 212 1.97 -6.30 3.52
N SER A 213 0.82 -5.81 3.98
CA SER A 213 0.57 -4.36 4.06
C SER A 213 1.47 -3.73 5.13
N ALA A 214 1.83 -2.46 4.98
CA ALA A 214 2.55 -1.66 5.96
C ALA A 214 1.81 -1.52 7.29
N THR A 215 0.50 -1.75 7.30
CA THR A 215 -0.22 -1.93 8.56
C THR A 215 -0.15 -3.35 9.08
N GLY A 216 -0.06 -4.35 8.20
CA GLY A 216 -0.14 -5.77 8.53
C GLY A 216 -1.49 -6.21 9.09
N LEU A 217 -2.42 -5.28 9.32
CA LEU A 217 -3.67 -5.50 10.05
C LEU A 217 -4.72 -6.27 9.23
N GLY A 218 -4.58 -6.33 7.90
CA GLY A 218 -5.46 -7.12 7.05
C GLY A 218 -6.94 -6.83 7.32
N ALA A 219 -7.73 -7.87 7.62
CA ALA A 219 -9.15 -7.77 7.95
C ALA A 219 -9.43 -7.08 9.31
N HIS A 220 -8.44 -6.97 10.19
CA HIS A 220 -8.57 -6.31 11.50
C HIS A 220 -8.39 -4.79 11.43
N GLY A 221 -7.96 -4.25 10.28
CA GLY A 221 -7.81 -2.80 10.13
C GLY A 221 -9.14 -2.08 10.31
N LEU A 222 -9.17 -1.04 11.14
CA LEU A 222 -10.37 -0.22 11.39
C LEU A 222 -11.04 0.30 10.11
N PRO A 223 -10.30 0.70 9.05
CA PRO A 223 -10.92 1.05 7.76
C PRO A 223 -11.74 -0.06 7.10
N ARG A 224 -11.53 -1.33 7.48
CA ARG A 224 -12.31 -2.48 6.98
C ARG A 224 -13.40 -2.93 7.95
N VAL A 225 -13.19 -2.75 9.26
CA VAL A 225 -14.13 -3.15 10.30
C VAL A 225 -15.26 -2.13 10.45
N VAL A 226 -14.95 -0.85 10.29
CA VAL A 226 -15.93 0.24 10.38
C VAL A 226 -16.62 0.43 9.02
N PRO A 227 -17.95 0.55 8.95
CA PRO A 227 -18.63 0.91 7.71
C PRO A 227 -18.05 2.19 7.10
N ALA A 228 -17.68 2.14 5.82
CA ALA A 228 -16.96 3.22 5.14
C ALA A 228 -17.67 4.58 5.28
N ASP A 229 -19.00 4.59 5.13
CA ASP A 229 -19.81 5.82 5.21
C ASP A 229 -19.75 6.47 6.60
N ARG A 230 -19.75 5.65 7.67
CA ARG A 230 -19.62 6.15 9.05
C ARG A 230 -18.24 6.70 9.31
N LEU A 231 -17.21 5.98 8.86
CA LEU A 231 -15.82 6.40 9.00
C LEU A 231 -15.59 7.72 8.26
N ALA A 232 -16.10 7.84 7.04
CA ALA A 232 -15.99 9.04 6.22
C ALA A 232 -16.77 10.22 6.81
N ALA A 233 -18.00 10.01 7.28
CA ALA A 233 -18.81 11.05 7.92
C ALA A 233 -18.16 11.58 9.21
N TRP A 234 -17.67 10.67 10.06
CA TRP A 234 -16.96 11.03 11.28
C TRP A 234 -15.66 11.77 10.97
N ALA A 235 -14.86 11.27 10.03
CA ALA A 235 -13.61 11.92 9.62
C ALA A 235 -13.85 13.31 9.03
N ALA A 236 -14.89 13.47 8.21
CA ALA A 236 -15.30 14.77 7.66
C ALA A 236 -15.67 15.75 8.79
N ALA A 237 -16.41 15.30 9.81
CA ALA A 237 -16.78 16.13 10.95
C ALA A 237 -15.58 16.52 11.85
N VAL A 238 -14.63 15.60 12.07
CA VAL A 238 -13.40 15.86 12.85
C VAL A 238 -12.48 16.83 12.12
N LEU A 239 -12.29 16.62 10.82
CA LEU A 239 -11.34 17.39 10.02
C LEU A 239 -11.94 18.67 9.43
N GLN A 240 -13.25 18.92 9.61
CA GLN A 240 -13.96 20.09 9.07
C GLN A 240 -13.23 21.42 9.32
N PRO A 241 -12.64 21.69 10.51
CA PRO A 241 -11.95 22.96 10.77
C PRO A 241 -10.64 23.13 9.99
N LEU A 242 -10.10 22.05 9.42
CA LEU A 242 -8.81 22.05 8.76
C LEU A 242 -8.93 22.18 7.26
N ASP A 243 -8.14 23.10 6.70
CA ASP A 243 -7.92 23.16 5.26
C ASP A 243 -7.04 21.99 4.76
N ARG A 244 -6.87 21.91 3.43
CA ARG A 244 -6.11 20.84 2.80
C ARG A 244 -4.63 20.83 3.21
N GLU A 245 -4.01 22.00 3.37
CA GLU A 245 -2.59 22.12 3.72
C GLU A 245 -2.33 21.73 5.18
N GLN A 246 -3.24 22.10 6.07
CA GLN A 246 -3.23 21.73 7.48
C GLN A 246 -3.40 20.22 7.66
N ARG A 247 -4.35 19.61 6.95
CA ARG A 247 -4.54 18.14 6.94
C ARG A 247 -3.27 17.42 6.47
N ARG A 248 -2.64 17.90 5.40
CA ARG A 248 -1.37 17.36 4.89
C ARG A 248 -0.24 17.47 5.91
N THR A 249 -0.11 18.64 6.54
CA THR A 249 0.93 18.86 7.56
C THR A 249 0.73 17.93 8.75
N LEU A 250 -0.52 17.74 9.18
CA LEU A 250 -0.87 16.83 10.27
C LEU A 250 -0.57 15.37 9.90
N GLU A 251 -0.94 14.91 8.70
CA GLU A 251 -0.69 13.55 8.25
C GLU A 251 0.81 13.24 8.17
N ALA A 252 1.59 14.11 7.50
CA ALA A 252 3.04 13.95 7.39
C ALA A 252 3.72 13.85 8.76
N TRP A 253 3.29 14.68 9.72
CA TRP A 253 3.81 14.64 11.07
C TRP A 253 3.39 13.38 11.85
N LEU A 254 2.14 12.94 11.75
CA LEU A 254 1.65 11.73 12.44
C LEU A 254 2.33 10.46 11.90
N ARG A 255 2.55 10.37 10.59
CA ARG A 255 3.21 9.20 9.98
C ARG A 255 4.71 9.16 10.24
N SER A 256 5.38 10.31 10.19
CA SER A 256 6.83 10.39 10.39
C SER A 256 7.24 10.46 11.86
N GLY A 257 6.34 10.86 12.76
CA GLY A 257 6.57 10.99 14.20
C GLY A 257 7.48 12.16 14.61
N SER A 258 7.89 13.02 13.68
CA SER A 258 8.72 14.19 13.99
C SER A 258 8.46 15.37 13.05
N ALA A 259 8.65 16.60 13.55
CA ALA A 259 8.49 17.81 12.74
C ALA A 259 9.55 17.90 11.63
N LEU A 260 10.78 17.46 11.90
CA LEU A 260 11.87 17.46 10.93
C LEU A 260 11.59 16.52 9.75
N ALA A 261 11.20 15.28 10.03
CA ALA A 261 10.88 14.33 8.96
C ALA A 261 9.65 14.76 8.15
N ALA A 262 8.64 15.34 8.80
CA ALA A 262 7.49 15.93 8.11
C ALA A 262 7.90 17.11 7.22
N ALA A 263 8.81 17.97 7.69
CA ALA A 263 9.35 19.09 6.93
C ALA A 263 10.07 18.63 5.66
N HIS A 264 10.88 17.58 5.74
CA HIS A 264 11.49 16.96 4.57
C HIS A 264 10.47 16.38 3.59
N ALA A 265 9.42 15.72 4.09
CA ALA A 265 8.37 15.15 3.25
C ALA A 265 7.52 16.23 2.55
N LEU A 266 7.38 17.40 3.16
CA LEU A 266 6.58 18.52 2.65
C LEU A 266 7.41 19.57 1.90
N ASP A 267 8.73 19.42 1.85
CA ASP A 267 9.69 20.39 1.31
C ASP A 267 9.53 21.80 1.92
N VAL A 268 9.47 21.88 3.26
CA VAL A 268 9.37 23.14 4.01
C VAL A 268 10.35 23.17 5.18
N ALA A 269 10.54 24.34 5.79
CA ALA A 269 11.32 24.44 7.02
C ALA A 269 10.61 23.77 8.22
N GLU A 270 11.39 23.16 9.12
CA GLU A 270 10.87 22.55 10.36
C GLU A 270 10.07 23.55 11.22
N GLY A 271 10.50 24.82 11.27
CA GLY A 271 9.79 25.90 11.96
C GLY A 271 8.37 26.12 11.42
N THR A 272 8.20 26.01 10.10
CA THR A 272 6.89 26.12 9.44
C THR A 272 5.95 25.01 9.88
N VAL A 273 6.44 23.76 9.93
CA VAL A 273 5.65 22.62 10.44
C VAL A 273 5.21 22.86 11.88
N ARG A 274 6.12 23.29 12.76
CA ARG A 274 5.78 23.59 14.17
C ARG A 274 4.72 24.68 14.29
N THR A 275 4.82 25.76 13.52
CA THR A 275 3.82 26.84 13.52
C THR A 275 2.46 26.34 13.06
N ARG A 276 2.41 25.55 11.99
CA ARG A 276 1.17 24.94 11.50
C ARG A 276 0.56 23.99 12.52
N LEU A 277 1.36 23.14 13.17
CA LEU A 277 0.88 22.23 14.22
C LEU A 277 0.28 22.99 15.42
N ARG A 278 0.84 24.16 15.79
CA ARG A 278 0.26 25.02 16.84
C ARG A 278 -1.11 25.57 16.42
N ALA A 279 -1.25 25.99 15.16
CA ALA A 279 -2.53 26.46 14.63
C ALA A 279 -3.57 25.32 14.57
N ILE A 280 -3.16 24.15 14.09
CA ILE A 280 -4.00 22.93 14.02
C ILE A 280 -4.52 22.54 15.40
N ARG A 281 -3.65 22.57 16.44
CA ARG A 281 -4.06 22.31 17.82
C ARG A 281 -5.19 23.24 18.27
N THR A 282 -5.09 24.53 17.96
CA THR A 282 -6.13 25.51 18.31
C THR A 282 -7.42 25.28 17.54
N LEU A 283 -7.33 24.96 16.24
CA LEU A 283 -8.51 24.72 15.39
C LEU A 283 -9.28 23.47 15.78
N LEU A 284 -8.57 22.39 16.13
CA LEU A 284 -9.18 21.12 16.52
C LEU A 284 -9.61 21.09 18.00
N ASP A 285 -9.12 22.01 18.83
CA ASP A 285 -9.25 21.96 20.28
C ASP A 285 -8.83 20.59 20.84
N ALA A 286 -7.73 20.05 20.31
CA ALA A 286 -7.25 18.69 20.57
C ALA A 286 -5.81 18.70 21.08
N ASP A 287 -5.51 17.90 22.10
CA ASP A 287 -4.15 17.74 22.58
C ASP A 287 -3.33 16.88 21.61
N LEU A 288 -2.54 17.54 20.77
CA LEU A 288 -1.61 16.86 19.86
C LEU A 288 -0.48 16.15 20.60
N ASP A 289 -0.30 16.35 21.91
CA ASP A 289 0.68 15.59 22.67
C ASP A 289 0.16 14.24 23.19
N ASP A 290 -1.16 14.05 23.22
CA ASP A 290 -1.78 12.78 23.61
C ASP A 290 -1.72 11.74 22.47
N PRO A 291 -1.13 10.55 22.71
CA PRO A 291 -1.00 9.51 21.69
C PRO A 291 -2.34 8.92 21.25
N THR A 292 -3.39 8.94 22.08
CA THR A 292 -4.72 8.47 21.67
C THR A 292 -5.37 9.46 20.71
N ALA A 293 -5.27 10.76 20.99
CA ALA A 293 -5.71 11.81 20.08
C ALA A 293 -4.96 11.77 18.74
N GLN A 294 -3.64 11.57 18.75
CA GLN A 294 -2.84 11.36 17.54
C GLN A 294 -3.35 10.16 16.72
N ALA A 295 -3.63 9.05 17.38
CA ALA A 295 -4.13 7.83 16.74
C ALA A 295 -5.50 8.04 16.09
N GLN A 296 -6.42 8.72 16.78
CA GLN A 296 -7.72 9.10 16.23
C GLN A 296 -7.60 10.04 15.03
N LEU A 297 -6.73 11.04 15.10
CA LEU A 297 -6.49 11.97 13.99
C LEU A 297 -5.91 11.27 12.76
N LEU A 298 -4.95 10.35 12.95
CA LEU A 298 -4.41 9.58 11.82
C LEU A 298 -5.46 8.64 11.23
N LEU A 299 -6.33 8.05 12.06
CA LEU A 299 -7.47 7.27 11.56
C LEU A 299 -8.43 8.13 10.72
N ALA A 300 -8.72 9.36 11.17
CA ALA A 300 -9.57 10.29 10.44
C ALA A 300 -8.95 10.71 9.10
N LEU A 301 -7.64 10.98 9.07
CA LEU A 301 -6.92 11.34 7.85
C LEU A 301 -6.83 10.19 6.84
N ARG A 302 -6.82 8.94 7.33
CA ARG A 302 -6.83 7.72 6.51
C ARG A 302 -8.23 7.24 6.13
N ALA A 303 -9.28 7.91 6.60
CA ALA A 303 -10.64 7.55 6.22
C ALA A 303 -10.81 7.69 4.70
N PRO A 304 -11.52 6.75 4.06
CA PRO A 304 -11.87 6.93 2.66
C PRO A 304 -12.69 8.23 2.53
N ALA A 305 -12.45 8.97 1.46
CA ALA A 305 -13.26 10.14 1.16
C ALA A 305 -14.73 9.70 1.03
N ALA A 306 -15.65 10.46 1.64
CA ALA A 306 -17.06 10.14 1.59
C ALA A 306 -17.49 10.04 0.12
N ALA A 307 -17.94 8.87 -0.31
CA ALA A 307 -18.65 8.77 -1.57
C ALA A 307 -19.80 9.77 -1.50
N VAL A 308 -19.94 10.62 -2.52
CA VAL A 308 -20.99 11.62 -2.58
C VAL A 308 -22.33 10.89 -2.58
N THR A 309 -22.87 10.63 -1.39
CA THR A 309 -24.24 10.18 -1.23
C THR A 309 -25.11 11.37 -1.63
N THR A 310 -25.89 11.20 -2.68
CA THR A 310 -26.93 12.11 -3.17
C THR A 310 -28.11 12.23 -2.19
N GLY A 311 -27.81 12.31 -0.90
CA GLY A 311 -28.74 12.64 0.18
C GLY A 311 -28.51 14.07 0.66
N PRO A 312 -29.51 14.69 1.32
CA PRO A 312 -29.37 16.03 1.88
C PRO A 312 -28.13 16.09 2.79
N PRO A 313 -27.37 17.21 2.78
CA PRO A 313 -26.19 17.35 3.61
C PRO A 313 -26.57 17.06 5.07
N PRO A 314 -25.76 16.29 5.82
CA PRO A 314 -26.04 16.08 7.24
C PRO A 314 -26.14 17.45 7.90
N SER A 315 -27.34 17.76 8.41
CA SER A 315 -27.66 19.00 9.11
C SER A 315 -26.52 19.33 10.08
N ALA A 316 -26.04 20.58 10.05
CA ALA A 316 -24.85 21.11 10.72
C ALA A 316 -24.57 20.45 12.08
N ALA A 317 -23.96 19.26 12.02
CA ALA A 317 -23.61 18.51 13.21
C ALA A 317 -22.44 19.25 13.81
N ARG A 318 -22.52 19.53 15.11
CA ARG A 318 -21.41 20.09 15.89
C ARG A 318 -20.13 19.32 15.51
N PRO A 319 -19.01 20.02 15.24
CA PRO A 319 -17.77 19.36 14.82
C PRO A 319 -17.44 18.25 15.82
N ALA A 320 -17.29 17.03 15.29
CA ALA A 320 -16.93 15.88 16.10
C ALA A 320 -15.53 16.15 16.68
N ARG A 321 -15.37 15.95 17.98
CA ARG A 321 -14.09 16.18 18.64
C ARG A 321 -13.40 14.86 18.92
N VAL A 322 -12.08 14.90 18.77
CA VAL A 322 -11.17 13.85 19.21
C VAL A 322 -11.16 13.87 20.74
N SER A 323 -11.30 12.69 21.36
CA SER A 323 -11.36 12.56 22.82
C SER A 323 -10.48 11.40 23.28
N PRO A 324 -9.39 11.68 24.00
CA PRO A 324 -8.51 10.66 24.55
C PRO A 324 -9.23 9.64 25.45
N HIS A 325 -10.27 10.09 26.17
CA HIS A 325 -11.06 9.27 27.09
C HIS A 325 -11.97 8.26 26.38
N GLN A 326 -12.19 8.45 25.09
CA GLN A 326 -13.00 7.56 24.27
C GLN A 326 -12.18 7.11 23.06
N PRO A 327 -11.28 6.11 23.20
CA PRO A 327 -10.34 5.71 22.16
C PRO A 327 -11.01 5.40 20.82
N LEU A 328 -12.14 4.70 20.85
CA LEU A 328 -13.01 4.53 19.69
C LEU A 328 -14.34 5.26 19.88
N PRO A 329 -14.63 6.31 19.08
CA PRO A 329 -15.91 7.00 19.12
C PRO A 329 -17.08 6.06 18.84
N THR A 330 -18.17 6.23 19.60
CA THR A 330 -19.42 5.47 19.47
C THR A 330 -20.09 5.67 18.11
N ALA A 331 -19.78 6.78 17.43
CA ALA A 331 -20.18 7.04 16.05
C ALA A 331 -19.59 6.04 15.04
N LEU A 332 -18.42 5.44 15.35
CA LEU A 332 -17.77 4.44 14.50
C LEU A 332 -18.28 3.03 14.83
N LEU A 333 -18.10 2.64 16.09
CA LEU A 333 -18.45 1.31 16.62
C LEU A 333 -19.15 1.45 17.96
N THR A 334 -20.12 0.58 18.23
CA THR A 334 -20.68 0.45 19.59
C THR A 334 -19.58 -0.01 20.57
N PRO A 335 -19.68 0.30 21.88
CA PRO A 335 -18.67 -0.11 22.85
C PRO A 335 -18.39 -1.63 22.83
N GLU A 336 -19.44 -2.42 22.64
CA GLU A 336 -19.34 -3.88 22.52
C GLU A 336 -18.62 -4.33 21.24
N GLN A 337 -18.87 -3.67 20.10
CA GLN A 337 -18.13 -3.95 18.85
C GLN A 337 -16.67 -3.54 18.97
N ALA A 338 -16.40 -2.38 19.58
CA ALA A 338 -15.05 -1.89 19.82
C ALA A 338 -14.27 -2.85 20.74
N HIS A 339 -14.88 -3.29 21.83
CA HIS A 339 -14.26 -4.24 22.77
C HIS A 339 -13.99 -5.60 22.12
N ARG A 340 -14.95 -6.14 21.34
CA ARG A 340 -14.75 -7.40 20.59
C ARG A 340 -13.64 -7.29 19.55
N TRP A 341 -13.60 -6.20 18.79
CA TRP A 341 -12.54 -5.94 17.81
C TRP A 341 -11.16 -5.88 18.49
N ALA A 342 -11.04 -5.07 19.54
CA ALA A 342 -9.77 -4.87 20.22
C ALA A 342 -9.29 -6.15 20.93
N SER A 343 -10.21 -6.92 21.53
CA SER A 343 -9.91 -8.21 22.14
C SER A 343 -9.49 -9.25 21.12
N ALA A 344 -10.09 -9.27 19.93
CA ALA A 344 -9.68 -10.15 18.84
C ALA A 344 -8.26 -9.81 18.34
N LEU A 345 -7.96 -8.52 18.15
CA LEU A 345 -6.63 -8.06 17.71
C LEU A 345 -5.54 -8.37 18.74
N LEU A 346 -5.83 -8.20 20.03
CA LEU A 346 -4.86 -8.36 21.11
C LEU A 346 -4.87 -9.74 21.76
N GLY A 347 -5.77 -10.63 21.32
CA GLY A 347 -5.96 -11.97 21.88
C GLY A 347 -4.67 -12.80 22.04
N PRO A 348 -3.70 -12.75 21.11
CA PRO A 348 -2.43 -13.45 21.25
C PRO A 348 -1.52 -12.93 22.37
N LEU A 349 -1.77 -11.74 22.93
CA LEU A 349 -0.91 -11.12 23.94
C LEU A 349 -1.39 -11.41 25.36
N ASP A 350 -0.47 -11.84 26.21
CA ASP A 350 -0.69 -11.91 27.66
C ASP A 350 -0.75 -10.51 28.32
N THR A 351 -1.19 -10.44 29.58
CA THR A 351 -1.32 -9.18 30.33
C THR A 351 0.00 -8.39 30.40
N ARG A 352 1.14 -9.09 30.57
CA ARG A 352 2.47 -8.46 30.65
C ARG A 352 2.82 -7.75 29.34
N LEU A 353 2.63 -8.41 28.21
CA LEU A 353 2.89 -7.87 26.88
C LEU A 353 1.90 -6.75 26.54
N ARG A 354 0.63 -6.85 26.96
CA ARG A 354 -0.34 -5.76 26.79
C ARG A 354 0.05 -4.50 27.57
N ILE A 355 0.42 -4.62 28.86
CA ILE A 355 0.90 -3.48 29.67
C ILE A 355 2.16 -2.86 29.06
N THR A 356 3.08 -3.71 28.60
CA THR A 356 4.33 -3.28 27.97
C THR A 356 4.06 -2.49 26.68
N LEU A 357 3.21 -3.05 25.81
CA LEU A 357 2.81 -2.42 24.56
C LEU A 357 2.09 -1.09 24.83
N ARG A 358 1.16 -1.07 25.79
CA ARG A 358 0.44 0.13 26.22
C ARG A 358 1.39 1.27 26.60
N CYS A 359 2.34 0.99 27.49
CA CYS A 359 3.29 1.99 27.96
C CYS A 359 4.21 2.47 26.83
N TRP A 360 4.69 1.56 25.99
CA TRP A 360 5.54 1.93 24.86
C TRP A 360 4.80 2.79 23.83
N LEU A 361 3.54 2.48 23.53
CA LEU A 361 2.68 3.30 22.66
C LEU A 361 2.37 4.66 23.30
N ALA A 362 2.20 4.73 24.64
CA ALA A 362 2.02 5.99 25.35
C ALA A 362 3.23 6.94 25.16
N HIS A 363 4.42 6.38 24.96
CA HIS A 363 5.63 7.13 24.62
C HIS A 363 5.93 7.20 23.11
N ARG A 364 4.88 7.11 22.26
CA ARG A 364 4.95 7.26 20.80
C ARG A 364 5.95 6.31 20.14
N GLY A 365 6.13 5.11 20.71
CA GLY A 365 7.06 4.10 20.21
C GLY A 365 8.53 4.34 20.57
N ARG A 366 8.84 5.29 21.47
CA ARG A 366 10.22 5.55 21.92
C ARG A 366 10.61 4.57 23.03
N THR A 367 11.57 3.70 22.74
CA THR A 367 12.02 2.64 23.67
C THR A 367 12.65 3.18 24.95
N ALA A 368 13.49 4.22 24.86
CA ALA A 368 14.19 4.76 26.02
C ALA A 368 13.26 5.29 27.13
N PRO A 369 12.30 6.22 26.86
CA PRO A 369 11.37 6.70 27.88
C PRO A 369 10.42 5.61 28.38
N ALA A 370 9.94 4.73 27.49
CA ALA A 370 9.08 3.61 27.89
C ALA A 370 9.79 2.63 28.83
N ALA A 371 11.06 2.29 28.54
CA ALA A 371 11.84 1.42 29.41
C ALA A 371 12.02 2.04 30.81
N ALA A 372 12.28 3.36 30.88
CA ALA A 372 12.38 4.07 32.13
C ALA A 372 11.06 4.07 32.92
N ALA A 373 9.93 4.34 32.26
CA ALA A 373 8.60 4.29 32.88
C ALA A 373 8.21 2.89 33.38
N LEU A 374 8.62 1.84 32.67
CA LEU A 374 8.40 0.45 33.07
C LEU A 374 9.42 -0.06 34.11
N GLY A 375 10.47 0.71 34.42
CA GLY A 375 11.57 0.24 35.28
C GLY A 375 12.37 -0.92 34.66
N LEU A 376 12.39 -1.02 33.34
CA LEU A 376 13.06 -2.08 32.58
C LEU A 376 14.34 -1.58 31.93
N HIS A 377 15.27 -2.51 31.66
CA HIS A 377 16.38 -2.22 30.75
C HIS A 377 15.87 -2.14 29.29
N ARG A 378 16.49 -1.29 28.46
CA ARG A 378 16.09 -1.08 27.06
C ARG A 378 16.07 -2.39 26.26
N THR A 379 17.05 -3.26 26.47
CA THR A 379 17.13 -4.57 25.77
C THR A 379 16.00 -5.52 26.14
N THR A 380 15.58 -5.52 27.41
CA THR A 380 14.43 -6.30 27.87
C THR A 380 13.15 -5.83 27.18
N LEU A 381 12.93 -4.51 27.16
CA LEU A 381 11.79 -3.93 26.46
C LEU A 381 11.82 -4.27 24.97
N THR A 382 12.96 -4.12 24.28
CA THR A 382 13.09 -4.49 22.86
C THR A 382 12.76 -5.98 22.62
N THR A 383 13.18 -6.87 23.52
CA THR A 383 12.86 -8.31 23.42
C THR A 383 11.36 -8.56 23.52
N TRP A 384 10.69 -7.90 24.47
CA TRP A 384 9.24 -8.04 24.66
C TRP A 384 8.46 -7.41 23.49
N LEU A 385 8.93 -6.29 22.93
CA LEU A 385 8.31 -5.68 21.75
C LEU A 385 8.49 -6.56 20.50
N ALA A 386 9.65 -7.21 20.34
CA ALA A 386 9.86 -8.19 19.28
C ALA A 386 8.93 -9.41 19.43
N GLU A 387 8.71 -9.86 20.67
CA GLU A 387 7.72 -10.88 21.00
C GLU A 387 6.29 -10.44 20.64
N CYS A 388 5.88 -9.21 20.99
CA CYS A 388 4.60 -8.65 20.58
C CYS A 388 4.43 -8.63 19.06
N GLY A 389 5.41 -8.11 18.32
CA GLY A 389 5.37 -8.04 16.86
C GLY A 389 5.23 -9.42 16.22
N ARG A 390 5.93 -10.43 16.74
CA ARG A 390 5.82 -11.82 16.28
C ARG A 390 4.46 -12.44 16.57
N LEU A 391 3.92 -12.27 17.79
CA LEU A 391 2.63 -12.86 18.18
C LEU A 391 1.46 -12.23 17.43
N LEU A 392 1.54 -10.93 17.15
CA LEU A 392 0.53 -10.21 16.37
C LEU A 392 0.73 -10.36 14.86
N ALA A 393 1.90 -10.83 14.42
CA ALA A 393 2.35 -10.76 13.02
C ALA A 393 2.30 -9.33 12.45
N LEU A 394 2.67 -8.33 13.26
CA LEU A 394 2.61 -6.91 12.93
C LEU A 394 3.98 -6.24 13.02
N ASP A 395 4.22 -5.30 12.10
CA ASP A 395 5.37 -4.40 12.17
C ASP A 395 5.08 -3.21 13.10
N LEU A 396 5.68 -3.22 14.28
CA LEU A 396 5.55 -2.16 15.27
C LEU A 396 6.30 -0.87 14.89
N SER A 397 7.18 -0.90 13.89
CA SER A 397 7.88 0.30 13.43
C SER A 397 6.96 1.26 12.65
N SER A 398 5.92 0.72 12.00
CA SER A 398 4.89 1.46 11.28
C SER A 398 4.04 2.33 12.19
N ALA A 399 4.02 3.64 11.93
CA ALA A 399 3.21 4.61 12.69
C ALA A 399 1.71 4.31 12.57
N THR A 400 1.29 3.80 11.41
CA THR A 400 -0.07 3.42 11.12
C THR A 400 -0.50 2.19 11.92
N THR A 401 0.35 1.16 12.01
CA THR A 401 0.12 0.00 12.88
C THR A 401 0.03 0.41 14.35
N ARG A 402 0.97 1.25 14.82
CA ARG A 402 0.98 1.75 16.20
C ARG A 402 -0.29 2.51 16.56
N THR A 403 -0.86 3.25 15.60
CA THR A 403 -2.11 4.00 15.78
C THR A 403 -3.25 3.05 16.11
N GLU A 404 -3.50 2.04 15.28
CA GLU A 404 -4.62 1.13 15.53
C GLU A 404 -4.39 0.26 16.78
N LEU A 405 -3.14 -0.15 17.04
CA LEU A 405 -2.79 -0.81 18.31
C LEU A 405 -3.01 0.08 19.52
N ARG A 406 -2.75 1.39 19.43
CA ARG A 406 -3.03 2.34 20.52
C ARG A 406 -4.52 2.38 20.82
N LEU A 407 -5.35 2.47 19.78
CA LEU A 407 -6.81 2.47 19.93
C LEU A 407 -7.31 1.14 20.53
N ALA A 408 -6.79 0.00 20.07
CA ALA A 408 -7.15 -1.31 20.59
C ALA A 408 -6.78 -1.45 22.07
N VAL A 409 -5.52 -1.14 22.42
CA VAL A 409 -5.01 -1.33 23.79
C VAL A 409 -5.76 -0.44 24.78
N GLU A 410 -6.04 0.81 24.44
CA GLU A 410 -6.84 1.68 25.33
C GLU A 410 -8.32 1.29 25.36
N THR A 411 -8.85 0.61 24.35
CA THR A 411 -10.25 0.12 24.35
C THR A 411 -10.45 -1.06 25.30
N VAL A 412 -9.46 -1.94 25.47
CA VAL A 412 -9.52 -3.08 26.41
C VAL A 412 -8.81 -2.81 27.73
N ALA A 413 -8.19 -1.65 27.88
CA ALA A 413 -7.44 -1.30 29.07
C ALA A 413 -8.35 -1.31 30.31
N THR A 414 -7.91 -2.06 31.31
CA THR A 414 -8.51 -2.07 32.64
C THR A 414 -7.73 -1.14 33.57
N PRO A 415 -8.33 -0.68 34.69
CA PRO A 415 -7.61 0.06 35.73
C PRO A 415 -6.39 -0.70 36.28
N ASP A 416 -6.39 -2.03 36.19
CA ASP A 416 -5.34 -2.90 36.68
C ASP A 416 -4.14 -3.04 35.71
N ASP A 417 -4.28 -2.57 34.46
CA ASP A 417 -3.23 -2.59 33.44
C ASP A 417 -2.20 -1.47 33.65
N VAL A 418 -1.60 -1.44 34.84
CA VAL A 418 -0.58 -0.47 35.27
C VAL A 418 0.82 -1.06 35.24
N PRO A 419 1.88 -0.27 34.94
CA PRO A 419 3.27 -0.74 34.96
C PRO A 419 3.69 -1.44 36.27
N THR A 420 3.09 -1.06 37.39
CA THR A 420 3.34 -1.65 38.71
C THR A 420 2.83 -3.09 38.84
N ALA A 421 1.89 -3.52 38.00
CA ALA A 421 1.37 -4.88 37.96
C ALA A 421 2.30 -5.86 37.22
N LEU A 422 3.36 -5.37 36.55
CA LEU A 422 4.33 -6.23 35.88
C LEU A 422 5.10 -7.10 36.89
N PRO A 423 5.34 -8.39 36.57
CA PRO A 423 6.07 -9.28 37.45
C PRO A 423 7.50 -8.76 37.65
N ARG A 424 7.81 -8.33 38.88
CA ARG A 424 9.15 -7.87 39.25
C ARG A 424 10.08 -9.08 39.37
N ARG A 425 10.91 -9.32 38.36
CA ARG A 425 11.88 -10.41 38.38
C ARG A 425 13.07 -10.04 39.28
N GLY A 426 13.06 -10.58 40.50
CA GLY A 426 14.23 -10.74 41.37
C GLY A 426 14.86 -9.45 41.91
N GLY A 427 14.28 -8.87 42.97
CA GLY A 427 14.97 -8.16 44.06
C GLY A 427 15.91 -6.98 43.77
N ARG A 428 16.21 -6.66 42.51
CA ARG A 428 17.07 -5.54 42.11
C ARG A 428 16.19 -4.48 41.48
N THR A 429 15.74 -3.57 42.34
CA THR A 429 15.25 -2.26 41.94
C THR A 429 16.31 -1.58 41.08
N TYR A 430 16.05 -1.38 39.78
CA TYR A 430 16.64 -0.24 39.10
C TYR A 430 15.99 0.99 39.74
N ARG A 431 16.74 1.66 40.62
CA ARG A 431 16.32 2.91 41.28
C ARG A 431 15.86 3.89 40.19
N GLY A 432 14.60 4.32 40.27
CA GLY A 432 14.13 5.48 39.51
C GLY A 432 14.89 6.74 39.94
N PRO A 433 14.86 7.83 39.14
CA PRO A 433 15.45 9.10 39.52
C PRO A 433 14.73 9.61 40.77
N ARG A 434 15.48 9.98 41.81
CA ARG A 434 14.92 10.70 42.96
C ARG A 434 14.48 12.10 42.52
N PRO A 435 13.40 12.65 43.10
CA PRO A 435 12.89 13.98 42.80
C PRO A 435 13.92 15.07 43.09
#